data_AF-A0A6H9KQY9-F1
#
_entry.id   AF-A0A6H9KQY9-F1
#
_cell.length_a   1.000
_cell.length_b   1.000
_cell.length_c   1.000
_cell.angle_alpha   90.00
_cell.angle_beta   90.00
_cell.angle_gamma   90.00
#
_symmetry.space_group_name_H-M   'P 1'
#
loop_
_entity.id
_entity.type
_entity.pdbx_description
1 polymer ?
#
loop_
_entity_poly.entity_id
_entity_poly.type
_entity_poly.pdbx_seq_one_letter_code
_entity_poly.pdbx_strand_id
1 'polypeptide(L)'
;MADKNAANLLTKRDFLKLTIESVLIVFSVLLALGLNEFRSNYKENIQKKQALQKIINELQSNLEIVREWEPYHKEVFKNLQEAQKKYTAGKDIFTVERKDLQKLMPRGVVQSLIDDTAWQALKASSIFARIDFENAVTLAKIYKLQAIGVESTINSILDVLTSRESLKKENSRETMILLTSGFGELVSQESFLIHYYEKTLQEFENMNKS
;
A
#
# COMPACT_ATOMS: atom_id res chain seq x y z
N MET A 1 84.38 20.40 -8.98
CA MET A 1 83.51 19.24 -8.64
C MET A 1 82.16 19.70 -8.04
N ALA A 2 81.57 20.81 -8.50
CA ALA A 2 80.35 21.40 -7.94
C ALA A 2 79.14 21.40 -8.90
N ASP A 3 79.32 21.05 -10.17
CA ASP A 3 78.32 21.33 -11.22
C ASP A 3 77.34 20.16 -11.51
N LYS A 4 77.71 18.92 -11.18
CA LYS A 4 76.84 17.74 -11.40
C LYS A 4 75.67 17.63 -10.40
N ASN A 5 75.78 18.29 -9.24
CA ASN A 5 74.74 18.22 -8.20
C ASN A 5 73.57 19.17 -8.47
N ALA A 6 73.81 20.33 -9.09
CA ALA A 6 72.76 21.31 -9.39
C ALA A 6 71.79 20.82 -10.49
N ALA A 7 72.31 20.23 -11.57
CA ALA A 7 71.50 19.67 -12.65
C ALA A 7 70.62 18.48 -12.19
N ASN A 8 71.12 17.65 -11.27
CA ASN A 8 70.39 16.49 -10.73
C ASN A 8 69.36 16.88 -9.66
N LEU A 9 69.50 18.06 -9.04
CA LEU A 9 68.53 18.64 -8.12
C LEU A 9 67.36 19.30 -8.87
N LEU A 10 67.63 19.94 -10.03
CA LEU A 10 66.60 20.53 -10.89
C LEU A 10 65.64 19.46 -11.44
N THR A 11 66.16 18.35 -11.97
CA THR A 11 65.34 17.26 -12.51
C THR A 11 64.48 16.55 -11.46
N LYS A 12 65.01 16.35 -10.24
CA LYS A 12 64.24 15.78 -9.13
C LYS A 12 63.11 16.70 -8.67
N ARG A 13 63.35 18.01 -8.64
CA ARG A 13 62.34 19.00 -8.24
C ARG A 13 61.21 19.09 -9.27
N ASP A 14 61.57 19.06 -10.56
CA ASP A 14 60.59 19.09 -11.65
C ASP A 14 59.78 17.79 -11.73
N PHE A 15 60.42 16.63 -11.54
CA PHE A 15 59.71 15.34 -11.44
C PHE A 15 58.78 15.27 -10.22
N LEU A 16 59.22 15.74 -9.05
CA LEU A 16 58.41 15.80 -7.84
C LEU A 16 57.20 16.73 -8.05
N LYS A 17 57.42 17.89 -8.67
CA LYS A 17 56.36 18.84 -9.01
C LYS A 17 55.32 18.20 -9.95
N LEU A 18 55.76 17.55 -11.02
CA LEU A 18 54.86 16.85 -11.97
C LEU A 18 54.08 15.71 -11.30
N THR A 19 54.71 14.98 -10.36
CA THR A 19 54.05 13.91 -9.60
C THR A 19 52.98 14.47 -8.66
N ILE A 20 53.30 15.54 -7.93
CA ILE A 20 52.34 16.22 -7.04
C ILE A 20 51.19 16.81 -7.84
N GLU A 21 51.45 17.46 -8.98
CA GLU A 21 50.42 18.01 -9.87
C GLU A 21 49.49 16.90 -10.39
N SER A 22 50.05 15.77 -10.83
CA SER A 22 49.27 14.62 -11.31
C SER A 22 48.39 14.02 -10.19
N VAL A 23 48.95 13.86 -8.98
CA VAL A 23 48.21 13.37 -7.81
C VAL A 23 47.10 14.35 -7.41
N LEU A 24 47.37 15.66 -7.43
CA LEU A 24 46.37 16.68 -7.12
C LEU A 24 45.23 16.70 -8.14
N ILE A 25 45.51 16.48 -9.42
CA ILE A 25 44.48 16.35 -10.46
C ILE A 25 43.59 15.14 -10.17
N VAL A 26 44.19 13.96 -9.95
CA VAL A 26 43.44 12.74 -9.63
C VAL A 26 42.62 12.92 -8.35
N PHE A 27 43.20 13.52 -7.31
CA PHE A 27 42.52 13.80 -6.05
C PHE A 27 41.33 14.75 -6.26
N SER A 28 41.50 15.81 -7.05
CA SER A 28 40.43 16.77 -7.34
C SER A 28 39.25 16.11 -8.06
N VAL A 29 39.52 15.22 -9.02
CA VAL A 29 38.49 14.45 -9.72
C VAL A 29 37.77 13.50 -8.76
N LEU A 30 38.52 12.75 -7.94
CA LEU A 30 37.93 11.84 -6.95
C LEU A 30 37.10 12.59 -5.90
N LEU A 31 37.55 13.76 -5.46
CA LEU A 31 36.81 14.63 -4.54
C LEU A 31 35.51 15.11 -5.16
N ALA A 32 35.53 15.54 -6.42
CA ALA A 32 34.34 15.98 -7.14
C ALA A 32 33.31 14.85 -7.29
N LEU A 33 33.76 13.64 -7.66
CA LEU A 33 32.91 12.45 -7.74
C LEU A 33 32.32 12.08 -6.36
N GLY A 34 33.15 12.09 -5.32
CA GLY A 34 32.72 11.79 -3.95
C GLY A 34 31.70 12.79 -3.41
N LEU A 35 31.88 14.09 -3.65
CA LEU A 35 30.91 15.12 -3.28
C LEU A 35 29.59 14.96 -4.04
N ASN A 36 29.65 14.61 -5.31
CA ASN A 36 28.46 14.38 -6.12
C ASN A 36 27.66 13.17 -5.61
N GLU A 37 28.36 12.07 -5.30
CA GLU A 37 27.78 10.86 -4.74
C GLU A 37 27.15 11.13 -3.35
N PHE A 38 27.84 11.87 -2.49
CA PHE A 38 27.31 12.26 -1.18
C PHE A 38 26.02 13.09 -1.31
N ARG A 39 26.01 14.09 -2.20
CA ARG A 39 24.83 14.93 -2.45
C ARG A 39 23.68 14.11 -3.04
N SER A 40 23.95 13.20 -3.97
CA SER A 40 22.95 12.32 -4.57
C SER A 40 22.29 11.46 -3.49
N ASN A 41 23.09 10.75 -2.70
CA ASN A 41 22.61 9.88 -1.64
C ASN A 41 21.78 10.64 -0.59
N TYR A 42 22.19 11.86 -0.23
CA TYR A 42 21.41 12.71 0.67
C TYR A 42 20.02 13.06 0.09
N LYS A 43 19.97 13.51 -1.17
CA LYS A 43 18.72 13.86 -1.84
C LYS A 43 17.79 12.65 -1.96
N GLU A 44 18.34 11.51 -2.33
CA GLU A 44 17.57 10.27 -2.51
C GLU A 44 17.04 9.72 -1.18
N ASN A 45 17.78 9.89 -0.08
CA ASN A 45 17.29 9.56 1.26
C ASN A 45 16.09 10.44 1.68
N ILE A 46 16.11 11.73 1.34
CA ILE A 46 14.96 12.61 1.56
C ILE A 46 13.75 12.12 0.75
N GLN A 47 13.96 11.79 -0.52
CA GLN A 47 12.89 11.29 -1.38
C GLN A 47 12.32 9.95 -0.88
N LYS A 48 13.16 9.03 -0.39
CA LYS A 48 12.72 7.80 0.27
C LYS A 48 11.81 8.09 1.46
N LYS A 49 12.22 8.99 2.36
CA LYS A 49 11.44 9.37 3.53
C LYS A 49 10.09 9.99 3.14
N GLN A 50 10.09 10.88 2.16
CA GLN A 50 8.85 11.49 1.65
C GLN A 50 7.91 10.46 1.03
N ALA A 51 8.43 9.52 0.24
CA ALA A 51 7.63 8.47 -0.36
C ALA A 51 7.01 7.55 0.71
N LEU A 52 7.79 7.12 1.70
CA LEU A 52 7.28 6.34 2.83
C LEU A 52 6.23 7.11 3.63
N GLN A 53 6.39 8.41 3.85
CA GLN A 53 5.38 9.21 4.53
C GLN A 53 4.06 9.26 3.73
N LYS A 54 4.12 9.30 2.39
CA LYS A 54 2.92 9.24 1.55
C LYS A 54 2.20 7.90 1.67
N ILE A 55 2.96 6.79 1.72
CA ILE A 55 2.41 5.46 1.99
C ILE A 55 1.73 5.42 3.36
N ILE A 56 2.40 5.91 4.41
CA ILE A 56 1.83 5.92 5.77
C ILE A 56 0.51 6.69 5.81
N ASN A 57 0.45 7.85 5.16
CA ASN A 57 -0.78 8.64 5.10
C ASN A 57 -1.91 7.91 4.36
N GLU A 58 -1.60 7.21 3.26
CA GLU A 58 -2.57 6.38 2.54
C GLU A 58 -3.08 5.22 3.41
N LEU A 59 -2.18 4.50 4.08
CA LEU A 59 -2.56 3.41 4.99
C LEU A 59 -3.44 3.91 6.15
N GLN A 60 -3.16 5.10 6.71
CA GLN A 60 -4.00 5.73 7.74
C GLN A 60 -5.39 6.07 7.22
N SER A 61 -5.46 6.71 6.05
CA SER A 61 -6.74 7.04 5.41
C SER A 61 -7.56 5.78 5.11
N ASN A 62 -6.93 4.73 4.57
CA ASN A 62 -7.59 3.47 4.29
C ASN A 62 -8.08 2.78 5.57
N LEU A 63 -7.27 2.81 6.65
CA LEU A 63 -7.67 2.25 7.94
C LEU A 63 -8.92 2.95 8.49
N GLU A 64 -8.98 4.28 8.43
CA GLU A 64 -10.17 5.03 8.85
C GLU A 64 -11.41 4.60 8.07
N ILE A 65 -11.29 4.47 6.75
CA ILE A 65 -12.38 4.01 5.88
C ILE A 65 -12.86 2.61 6.26
N VAL A 66 -11.95 1.65 6.42
CA VAL A 66 -12.33 0.26 6.75
C VAL A 66 -12.92 0.17 8.16
N ARG A 67 -12.47 1.01 9.11
CA ARG A 67 -13.09 1.13 10.44
C ARG A 67 -14.52 1.68 10.40
N GLU A 68 -14.85 2.51 9.42
CA GLU A 68 -16.22 2.98 9.20
C GLU A 68 -17.10 1.92 8.52
N TRP A 69 -16.52 1.14 7.59
CA TRP A 69 -17.23 0.07 6.88
C TRP A 69 -17.60 -1.09 7.79
N GLU A 70 -16.65 -1.59 8.58
CA GLU A 70 -16.79 -2.81 9.36
C GLU A 70 -18.07 -2.85 10.24
N PRO A 71 -18.38 -1.84 11.08
CA PRO A 71 -19.61 -1.86 11.88
C PRO A 71 -20.89 -1.84 11.03
N TYR A 72 -20.86 -1.16 9.89
CA TYR A 72 -21.99 -1.11 8.98
C TYR A 72 -22.20 -2.44 8.26
N HIS A 73 -21.15 -3.04 7.72
CA HIS A 73 -21.24 -4.35 7.07
C HIS A 73 -21.62 -5.46 8.05
N LYS A 74 -21.21 -5.35 9.32
CA LYS A 74 -21.73 -6.20 10.42
C LYS A 74 -23.24 -6.06 10.59
N GLU A 75 -23.76 -4.84 10.54
CA GLU A 75 -25.21 -4.58 10.61
C GLU A 75 -25.95 -5.18 9.40
N VAL A 76 -25.44 -4.93 8.19
CA VAL A 76 -26.02 -5.49 6.95
C VAL A 76 -26.01 -7.02 6.98
N PHE A 77 -24.91 -7.64 7.40
CA PHE A 77 -24.81 -9.08 7.56
C PHE A 77 -25.89 -9.61 8.51
N LYS A 78 -26.09 -8.96 9.67
CA LYS A 78 -27.14 -9.33 10.62
C LYS A 78 -28.54 -9.19 10.02
N ASN A 79 -28.80 -8.10 9.30
CA ASN A 79 -30.08 -7.87 8.63
C ASN A 79 -30.39 -8.97 7.60
N LEU A 80 -29.39 -9.38 6.81
CA LEU A 80 -29.49 -10.47 5.85
C LEU A 80 -29.75 -11.82 6.53
N GLN A 81 -29.04 -12.13 7.62
CA GLN A 81 -29.28 -13.36 8.40
C GLN A 81 -30.70 -13.41 8.96
N GLU A 82 -31.22 -12.30 9.48
CA GLU A 82 -32.59 -12.22 9.98
C GLU A 82 -33.63 -12.38 8.86
N ALA A 83 -33.39 -11.78 7.69
CA ALA A 83 -34.25 -11.94 6.52
C ALA A 83 -34.26 -13.40 6.02
N GLN A 84 -33.09 -14.04 5.95
CA GLN A 84 -32.94 -15.43 5.54
C GLN A 84 -33.68 -16.41 6.48
N LYS A 85 -33.63 -16.18 7.80
CA LYS A 85 -34.38 -16.97 8.78
C LYS A 85 -35.89 -16.84 8.58
N LYS A 86 -36.39 -15.62 8.33
CA LYS A 86 -37.81 -15.37 8.07
C LYS A 86 -38.29 -16.08 6.81
N TYR A 87 -37.49 -16.05 5.74
CA TYR A 87 -37.76 -16.74 4.48
C TYR A 87 -37.86 -18.26 4.67
N THR A 88 -36.92 -18.85 5.40
CA THR A 88 -36.89 -20.30 5.65
C THR A 88 -38.08 -20.81 6.49
N ALA A 89 -38.67 -19.94 7.32
CA ALA A 89 -39.82 -20.28 8.17
C ALA A 89 -41.17 -20.33 7.41
N GLY A 90 -41.17 -20.33 6.08
CA GLY A 90 -42.40 -20.37 5.26
C GLY A 90 -43.25 -19.11 5.34
N LYS A 91 -42.70 -18.03 5.92
CA LYS A 91 -43.33 -16.72 5.87
C LYS A 91 -42.87 -16.07 4.57
N ASP A 92 -43.77 -16.04 3.61
CA ASP A 92 -43.62 -15.56 2.23
C ASP A 92 -43.45 -14.01 2.17
N ILE A 93 -42.51 -13.45 2.96
CA ILE A 93 -42.46 -12.00 3.25
C ILE A 93 -41.48 -11.28 2.30
N PHE A 94 -40.62 -11.97 1.58
CA PHE A 94 -39.61 -11.33 0.74
C PHE A 94 -39.62 -11.92 -0.67
N THR A 95 -40.26 -11.22 -1.61
CA THR A 95 -39.66 -11.12 -2.93
C THR A 95 -38.36 -10.35 -2.72
N VAL A 96 -37.21 -10.87 -3.14
CA VAL A 96 -35.96 -10.08 -3.12
C VAL A 96 -36.04 -9.06 -4.25
N GLU A 97 -37.01 -8.17 -4.15
CA GLU A 97 -37.10 -7.01 -5.00
C GLU A 97 -36.04 -6.00 -4.55
N ARG A 98 -35.55 -5.22 -5.51
CA ARG A 98 -34.49 -4.22 -5.27
C ARG A 98 -34.82 -3.27 -4.10
N LYS A 99 -36.11 -2.97 -3.89
CA LYS A 99 -36.59 -2.13 -2.78
C LYS A 99 -36.41 -2.79 -1.41
N ASP A 100 -36.48 -4.11 -1.33
CA ASP A 100 -36.30 -4.83 -0.08
C ASP A 100 -34.82 -5.01 0.25
N LEU A 101 -33.96 -5.21 -0.76
CA LEU A 101 -32.51 -5.16 -0.56
C LEU A 101 -32.07 -3.79 -0.04
N GLN A 102 -32.62 -2.69 -0.57
CA GLN A 102 -32.30 -1.34 -0.10
C GLN A 102 -32.64 -1.12 1.38
N LYS A 103 -33.66 -1.79 1.93
CA LYS A 103 -33.98 -1.73 3.36
C LYS A 103 -32.93 -2.46 4.22
N LEU A 104 -32.32 -3.51 3.69
CA LEU A 104 -31.31 -4.30 4.40
C LEU A 104 -29.92 -3.65 4.36
N MET A 105 -29.62 -2.89 3.29
CA MET A 105 -28.36 -2.17 3.08
C MET A 105 -28.60 -0.72 2.60
N PRO A 106 -29.11 0.18 3.45
CA PRO A 106 -29.57 1.51 3.04
C PRO A 106 -28.46 2.41 2.49
N ARG A 107 -27.19 2.17 2.85
CA ARG A 107 -26.02 2.92 2.36
C ARG A 107 -25.26 2.18 1.26
N GLY A 108 -25.87 1.16 0.65
CA GLY A 108 -25.24 0.31 -0.37
C GLY A 108 -24.12 -0.56 0.20
N VAL A 109 -23.24 -1.04 -0.68
CA VAL A 109 -22.07 -1.89 -0.35
C VAL A 109 -20.81 -1.04 -0.12
N VAL A 110 -20.64 0.06 -0.85
CA VAL A 110 -19.42 0.90 -0.79
C VAL A 110 -19.81 2.31 -0.38
N GLN A 111 -19.25 2.80 0.74
CA GLN A 111 -19.56 4.14 1.27
C GLN A 111 -18.46 5.17 0.96
N SER A 112 -17.23 4.70 0.80
CA SER A 112 -16.02 5.48 0.48
C SER A 112 -15.12 4.63 -0.40
N LEU A 113 -14.01 5.16 -0.92
CA LEU A 113 -13.02 4.38 -1.67
C LEU A 113 -11.71 4.32 -0.91
N ILE A 114 -11.18 3.12 -0.72
CA ILE A 114 -9.78 2.92 -0.31
C ILE A 114 -8.87 3.10 -1.54
N ASP A 115 -7.67 3.61 -1.31
CA ASP A 115 -6.73 3.98 -2.38
C ASP A 115 -5.49 3.07 -2.37
N ASP A 116 -4.79 2.96 -3.49
CA ASP A 116 -3.48 2.34 -3.61
C ASP A 116 -2.50 3.20 -4.44
N THR A 117 -2.87 4.44 -4.75
CA THR A 117 -2.15 5.34 -5.66
C THR A 117 -0.72 5.60 -5.19
N ALA A 118 -0.51 5.88 -3.90
CA ALA A 118 0.83 6.10 -3.35
C ALA A 118 1.70 4.84 -3.49
N TRP A 119 1.12 3.67 -3.28
CA TRP A 119 1.80 2.39 -3.49
C TRP A 119 2.14 2.11 -4.94
N GLN A 120 1.21 2.33 -5.87
CA GLN A 120 1.46 2.19 -7.30
C GLN A 120 2.54 3.17 -7.78
N ALA A 121 2.47 4.44 -7.33
CA ALA A 121 3.47 5.46 -7.63
C ALA A 121 4.85 5.09 -7.07
N LEU A 122 4.92 4.59 -5.83
CA LEU A 122 6.16 4.13 -5.24
C LEU A 122 6.77 2.99 -6.05
N LYS A 123 6.01 1.93 -6.35
CA LYS A 123 6.48 0.79 -7.17
C LYS A 123 7.01 1.20 -8.54
N ALA A 124 6.37 2.18 -9.17
CA ALA A 124 6.77 2.68 -10.49
C ALA A 124 7.99 3.64 -10.44
N SER A 125 8.36 4.11 -9.25
CA SER A 125 9.46 5.07 -9.07
C SER A 125 10.82 4.39 -8.93
N SER A 126 11.90 5.12 -9.23
CA SER A 126 13.28 4.68 -8.95
C SER A 126 13.59 4.57 -7.45
N ILE A 127 12.73 5.12 -6.58
CA ILE A 127 12.87 5.08 -5.12
C ILE A 127 12.59 3.66 -4.60
N PHE A 128 11.76 2.86 -5.30
CA PHE A 128 11.41 1.51 -4.86
C PHE A 128 12.63 0.61 -4.63
N ALA A 129 13.65 0.72 -5.49
CA ALA A 129 14.90 -0.03 -5.38
C ALA A 129 15.69 0.25 -4.09
N ARG A 130 15.34 1.31 -3.34
CA ARG A 130 15.96 1.72 -2.07
C ARG A 130 15.09 1.40 -0.85
N ILE A 131 13.89 0.89 -1.07
CA ILE A 131 13.08 0.33 0.01
C ILE A 131 13.75 -1.00 0.39
N ASP A 132 14.01 -1.15 1.68
CA ASP A 132 14.54 -2.41 2.20
C ASP A 132 13.53 -3.54 1.97
N PHE A 133 14.05 -4.75 1.84
CA PHE A 133 13.26 -5.91 1.45
C PHE A 133 12.09 -6.16 2.42
N GLU A 134 12.32 -6.05 3.73
CA GLU A 134 11.29 -6.27 4.75
C GLU A 134 10.14 -5.27 4.62
N ASN A 135 10.44 -3.97 4.48
CA ASN A 135 9.40 -2.96 4.23
C ASN A 135 8.67 -3.20 2.91
N ALA A 136 9.37 -3.61 1.85
CA ALA A 136 8.73 -3.94 0.58
C ALA A 136 7.76 -5.12 0.70
N VAL A 137 8.13 -6.17 1.45
CA VAL A 137 7.28 -7.34 1.71
C VAL A 137 6.08 -6.97 2.58
N THR A 138 6.28 -6.20 3.64
CA THR A 138 5.20 -5.73 4.52
C THR A 138 4.17 -4.91 3.74
N LEU A 139 4.62 -3.95 2.93
CA LEU A 139 3.74 -3.16 2.07
C LEU A 139 3.04 -4.03 1.03
N ALA A 140 3.76 -4.89 0.32
CA ALA A 140 3.14 -5.79 -0.66
C ALA A 140 2.07 -6.69 -0.03
N LYS A 141 2.26 -7.14 1.22
CA LYS A 141 1.29 -7.95 1.94
C LYS A 141 0.01 -7.18 2.26
N ILE A 142 0.09 -5.96 2.80
CA ILE A 142 -1.11 -5.19 3.16
C ILE A 142 -1.94 -4.84 1.92
N TYR A 143 -1.32 -4.34 0.84
CA TYR A 143 -2.03 -4.03 -0.40
C TYR A 143 -2.58 -5.28 -1.10
N LYS A 144 -1.92 -6.44 -0.94
CA LYS A 144 -2.48 -7.71 -1.43
C LYS A 144 -3.72 -8.13 -0.64
N LEU A 145 -3.72 -7.98 0.68
CA LEU A 145 -4.89 -8.26 1.52
C LEU A 145 -6.06 -7.34 1.18
N GLN A 146 -5.78 -6.07 0.93
CA GLN A 146 -6.76 -5.09 0.44
C GLN A 146 -7.40 -5.56 -0.88
N ALA A 147 -6.59 -5.76 -1.92
CA ALA A 147 -7.07 -6.02 -3.26
C ALA A 147 -7.72 -7.40 -3.43
N ILE A 148 -7.07 -8.46 -2.93
CA ILE A 148 -7.54 -9.85 -3.13
C ILE A 148 -8.56 -10.26 -2.06
N GLY A 149 -8.52 -9.64 -0.88
CA GLY A 149 -9.53 -9.83 0.15
C GLY A 149 -10.71 -8.90 -0.07
N VAL A 150 -10.68 -7.76 0.61
CA VAL A 150 -11.82 -6.86 0.78
C VAL A 150 -12.39 -6.40 -0.56
N GLU A 151 -11.56 -5.88 -1.48
CA GLU A 151 -12.04 -5.34 -2.76
C GLU A 151 -12.63 -6.43 -3.67
N SER A 152 -12.00 -7.61 -3.73
CA SER A 152 -12.51 -8.76 -4.48
C SER A 152 -13.86 -9.23 -3.97
N THR A 153 -14.04 -9.27 -2.65
CA THR A 153 -15.31 -9.66 -2.01
C THR A 153 -16.39 -8.62 -2.27
N ILE A 154 -16.06 -7.32 -2.18
CA ILE A 154 -16.97 -6.23 -2.56
C ILE A 154 -17.44 -6.39 -4.01
N ASN A 155 -16.51 -6.63 -4.95
CA ASN A 155 -16.86 -6.82 -6.36
C ASN A 155 -17.76 -8.05 -6.55
N SER A 156 -17.47 -9.15 -5.88
CA SER A 156 -18.32 -10.35 -5.92
C SER A 156 -19.74 -10.09 -5.40
N ILE A 157 -19.89 -9.29 -4.34
CA ILE A 157 -21.20 -8.88 -3.82
C ILE A 157 -21.92 -7.99 -4.84
N LEU A 158 -21.22 -7.02 -5.44
CA LEU A 158 -21.77 -6.12 -6.46
C LEU A 158 -22.23 -6.89 -7.70
N ASP A 159 -21.47 -7.90 -8.13
CA ASP A 159 -21.83 -8.79 -9.23
C ASP A 159 -23.13 -9.52 -8.93
N VAL A 160 -23.29 -10.08 -7.73
CA VAL A 160 -24.55 -10.71 -7.30
C VAL A 160 -25.69 -9.69 -7.30
N LEU A 161 -25.50 -8.49 -6.75
CA LEU A 161 -26.55 -7.47 -6.68
C LEU A 161 -27.00 -6.95 -8.04
N THR A 162 -26.11 -6.97 -9.04
CA THR A 162 -26.37 -6.41 -10.37
C THR A 162 -26.67 -7.47 -11.42
N SER A 163 -26.46 -8.75 -11.12
CA SER A 163 -26.71 -9.83 -12.08
C SER A 163 -28.21 -9.94 -12.39
N ARG A 164 -28.53 -10.16 -13.67
CA ARG A 164 -29.92 -10.39 -14.10
C ARG A 164 -30.53 -11.62 -13.42
N GLU A 165 -29.71 -12.63 -13.16
CA GLU A 165 -30.16 -13.89 -12.54
C GLU A 165 -30.58 -13.68 -11.08
N SER A 166 -29.83 -12.88 -10.34
CA SER A 166 -30.13 -12.57 -8.93
C SER A 166 -31.37 -11.69 -8.72
N LEU A 167 -31.81 -11.00 -9.78
CA LEU A 167 -33.03 -10.18 -9.74
C LEU A 167 -34.30 -10.98 -10.04
N LYS A 168 -34.17 -12.24 -10.45
CA LYS A 168 -35.31 -13.12 -10.71
C LYS A 168 -35.90 -13.61 -9.39
N LYS A 169 -37.23 -13.57 -9.28
CA LYS A 169 -37.95 -13.96 -8.06
C LYS A 169 -37.64 -15.40 -7.66
N GLU A 170 -37.57 -16.31 -8.64
CA GLU A 170 -37.25 -17.72 -8.47
C GLU A 170 -35.87 -17.97 -7.84
N ASN A 171 -34.91 -17.04 -7.99
CA ASN A 171 -33.55 -17.14 -7.43
C ASN A 171 -33.36 -16.29 -6.16
N SER A 172 -34.45 -15.77 -5.57
CA SER A 172 -34.39 -14.89 -4.40
C SER A 172 -33.65 -15.56 -3.23
N ARG A 173 -33.84 -16.86 -3.06
CA ARG A 173 -33.23 -17.63 -1.97
C ARG A 173 -31.73 -17.77 -2.15
N GLU A 174 -31.31 -18.17 -3.34
CA GLU A 174 -29.90 -18.34 -3.72
C GLU A 174 -29.17 -17.01 -3.63
N THR A 175 -29.80 -15.93 -4.11
CA THR A 175 -29.29 -14.56 -3.98
C THR A 175 -29.11 -14.16 -2.52
N MET A 176 -30.10 -14.42 -1.66
CA MET A 176 -29.99 -14.12 -0.23
C MET A 176 -28.85 -14.90 0.44
N ILE A 177 -28.66 -16.18 0.08
CA ILE A 177 -27.55 -17.01 0.56
C ILE A 177 -26.22 -16.41 0.14
N LEU A 178 -26.05 -16.07 -1.14
CA LEU A 178 -24.82 -15.50 -1.67
C LEU A 178 -24.47 -14.16 -1.02
N LEU A 179 -25.45 -13.27 -0.85
CA LEU A 179 -25.25 -12.00 -0.17
C LEU A 179 -24.89 -12.19 1.31
N THR A 180 -25.60 -13.06 2.02
CA THR A 180 -25.31 -13.32 3.44
C THR A 180 -23.89 -13.88 3.61
N SER A 181 -23.49 -14.85 2.78
CA SER A 181 -22.13 -15.40 2.81
C SER A 181 -21.08 -14.35 2.43
N GLY A 182 -21.34 -13.54 1.39
CA GLY A 182 -20.44 -12.49 0.95
C GLY A 182 -20.19 -11.43 2.03
N PHE A 183 -21.26 -10.93 2.67
CA PHE A 183 -21.11 -9.97 3.77
C PHE A 183 -20.45 -10.58 5.02
N GLY A 184 -20.69 -11.86 5.31
CA GLY A 184 -20.02 -12.56 6.41
C GLY A 184 -18.50 -12.68 6.19
N GLU A 185 -18.09 -13.02 4.96
CA GLU A 185 -16.68 -13.04 4.56
C GLU A 185 -16.08 -11.63 4.59
N LEU A 186 -16.79 -10.64 4.03
CA LEU A 186 -16.35 -9.24 3.97
C LEU A 186 -16.02 -8.71 5.38
N VAL A 187 -16.94 -8.89 6.33
CA VAL A 187 -16.74 -8.48 7.72
C VAL A 187 -15.49 -9.12 8.33
N SER A 188 -15.26 -10.41 8.04
CA SER A 188 -14.08 -11.13 8.56
C SER A 188 -12.77 -10.59 7.95
N GLN A 189 -12.79 -10.29 6.66
CA GLN A 189 -11.65 -9.72 5.93
C GLN A 189 -11.37 -8.28 6.36
N GLU A 190 -12.39 -7.47 6.64
CA GLU A 190 -12.25 -6.12 7.16
C GLU A 190 -11.62 -6.12 8.56
N SER A 191 -12.11 -6.96 9.48
CA SER A 191 -11.47 -7.13 10.79
C SER A 191 -10.00 -7.52 10.67
N PHE A 192 -9.69 -8.44 9.76
CA PHE A 192 -8.33 -8.87 9.51
C PHE A 192 -7.46 -7.75 8.92
N LEU A 193 -7.99 -7.02 7.94
CA LEU A 193 -7.29 -5.91 7.29
C LEU A 193 -7.01 -4.76 8.27
N ILE A 194 -7.97 -4.42 9.14
CA ILE A 194 -7.80 -3.45 10.23
C ILE A 194 -6.61 -3.85 11.10
N HIS A 195 -6.56 -5.10 11.57
CA HIS A 195 -5.46 -5.58 12.39
C HIS A 195 -4.10 -5.44 11.70
N TYR A 196 -4.03 -5.75 10.40
CA TYR A 196 -2.79 -5.63 9.65
C TYR A 196 -2.39 -4.18 9.39
N TYR A 197 -3.33 -3.28 9.12
CA TYR A 197 -3.05 -1.85 9.01
C TYR A 197 -2.46 -1.30 10.31
N GLU A 198 -3.10 -1.58 11.45
CA GLU A 198 -2.65 -1.13 12.77
C GLU A 198 -1.24 -1.62 13.07
N LYS A 199 -0.99 -2.92 12.83
CA LYS A 199 0.32 -3.52 13.03
C LYS A 199 1.38 -2.86 12.14
N THR A 200 1.11 -2.72 10.84
CA THR A 200 2.05 -2.13 9.90
C THR A 200 2.34 -0.67 10.24
N LEU A 201 1.33 0.13 10.59
CA LEU A 201 1.52 1.52 11.01
C LEU A 201 2.36 1.61 12.29
N GLN A 202 2.12 0.74 13.27
CA GLN A 202 2.92 0.69 14.50
C GLN A 202 4.39 0.32 14.22
N GLU A 203 4.65 -0.62 13.30
CA GLU A 203 6.00 -0.98 12.88
C GLU A 203 6.74 0.22 12.25
N PHE A 204 6.08 0.95 11.34
CA PHE A 204 6.66 2.15 10.72
C PHE A 204 6.87 3.31 11.70
N GLU A 205 5.99 3.50 12.68
CA GLU A 205 6.19 4.49 13.75
C GLU A 205 7.41 4.18 14.62
N ASN A 206 7.63 2.91 14.95
CA ASN A 206 8.77 2.49 15.77
C ASN A 206 10.10 2.66 15.02
N MET A 207 10.11 2.41 13.71
CA MET A 207 11.30 2.65 12.87
C MET A 207 11.67 4.12 12.75
N ASN A 208 10.71 5.04 12.80
CA ASN A 208 10.98 6.48 12.74
C ASN A 208 11.48 7.08 14.07
N LYS A 209 11.38 6.32 15.18
CA LYS A 209 11.86 6.74 16.52
C LYS A 209 13.26 6.20 16.86
N SER A 210 13.75 5.20 16.13
CA SER A 210 15.10 4.62 16.29
C SER A 210 16.13 5.29 15.39
#